data_AF-A0A5K7ZR21-F1
#
_entry.id   AF-A0A5K7ZR21-F1
#
_cell.length_a   1.000
_cell.length_b   1.000
_cell.length_c   1.000
_cell.angle_alpha   90.00
_cell.angle_beta   90.00
_cell.angle_gamma   90.00
#
_symmetry.space_group_name_H-M   'P 1'
#
loop_
_entity.id
_entity.type
_entity.pdbx_description
1 polymer ?
#
loop_
_entity_poly.entity_id
_entity_poly.type
_entity_poly.pdbx_seq_one_letter_code
_entity_poly.pdbx_strand_id
1 'polypeptide(L)'
;MARWNMPVEPDELLYALKVGNAAALNQMPLAHTPGEGLEIVDEETGQVQTVHFADNAVNRFGVAIAREFDNLGSKFFSLMTRIGALMRLLEDERARPYVQLEGEFTKIRNAMIETMASFPITPEGFLDADQFFNQLDTIGEKRFD
;
A
#
# COMPACT_ATOMS: atom_id res chain seq x y z
N MET A 1 10.40 -17.82 6.52
CA MET A 1 10.76 -16.64 5.69
C MET A 1 9.48 -15.99 5.22
N ALA A 2 9.32 -14.68 5.46
CA ALA A 2 8.22 -13.94 4.86
C ALA A 2 8.33 -14.00 3.33
N ARG A 3 7.22 -14.27 2.64
CA ARG A 3 7.15 -14.23 1.18
C ARG A 3 6.87 -12.79 0.77
N TRP A 4 7.92 -12.07 0.42
CA TRP A 4 7.81 -10.70 -0.06
C TRP A 4 7.15 -10.68 -1.44
N ASN A 5 6.25 -9.72 -1.65
CA ASN A 5 5.55 -9.49 -2.91
C ASN A 5 4.74 -10.70 -3.43
N MET A 6 3.74 -11.14 -2.65
CA MET A 6 2.70 -12.00 -3.22
C MET A 6 1.73 -11.15 -4.05
N PRO A 7 1.15 -11.69 -5.14
CA PRO A 7 -0.07 -11.14 -5.70
C PRO A 7 -1.13 -11.02 -4.59
N VAL A 8 -1.91 -9.94 -4.64
CA VAL A 8 -3.05 -9.73 -3.76
C VAL A 8 -4.31 -9.65 -4.61
N GLU A 9 -5.46 -9.96 -4.02
CA GLU A 9 -6.72 -9.76 -4.75
C GLU A 9 -7.03 -8.25 -4.86
N PRO A 10 -7.64 -7.78 -5.96
CA PRO A 10 -8.03 -6.37 -6.11
C PRO A 10 -8.90 -5.86 -4.96
N ASP A 11 -9.80 -6.70 -4.47
CA ASP A 11 -10.68 -6.38 -3.34
C ASP A 11 -9.90 -6.24 -2.03
N GLU A 12 -8.84 -7.04 -1.83
CA GLU A 12 -7.96 -6.92 -0.66
C GLU A 12 -7.18 -5.59 -0.70
N LEU A 13 -6.64 -5.23 -1.86
CA LEU A 13 -5.92 -3.95 -2.03
C LEU A 13 -6.85 -2.75 -1.83
N LEU A 14 -8.06 -2.81 -2.39
CA LEU A 14 -9.08 -1.78 -2.21
C LEU A 14 -9.53 -1.67 -0.74
N TYR A 15 -9.76 -2.81 -0.07
CA TYR A 15 -10.14 -2.84 1.34
C TYR A 15 -9.03 -2.27 2.22
N ALA A 16 -7.77 -2.65 1.99
CA ALA A 16 -6.61 -2.11 2.70
C ALA A 16 -6.52 -0.58 2.57
N LEU A 17 -6.71 -0.03 1.36
CA LEU A 17 -6.78 1.42 1.15
C LEU A 17 -7.90 2.08 1.94
N LYS A 18 -9.09 1.47 1.99
CA LYS A 18 -10.25 2.01 2.73
C LYS A 18 -9.99 2.03 4.24
N VAL A 19 -9.57 0.90 4.81
CA VAL A 19 -9.32 0.79 6.25
C VAL A 19 -8.15 1.68 6.67
N GLY A 20 -7.06 1.67 5.90
CA GLY A 20 -5.91 2.53 6.15
C GLY A 20 -6.27 4.02 6.12
N ASN A 21 -7.07 4.48 5.14
CA ASN A 21 -7.50 5.88 5.08
C ASN A 21 -8.46 6.25 6.22
N ALA A 22 -9.42 5.38 6.54
CA ALA A 22 -10.32 5.61 7.67
C ALA A 22 -9.53 5.77 8.99
N ALA A 23 -8.50 4.95 9.18
CA ALA A 23 -7.57 5.05 10.29
C ALA A 23 -6.73 6.34 10.28
N ALA A 24 -6.14 6.70 9.14
CA ALA A 24 -5.35 7.91 8.99
C ALA A 24 -6.16 9.17 9.36
N LEU A 25 -7.44 9.19 8.98
CA LEU A 25 -8.40 10.28 9.19
C LEU A 25 -9.15 10.21 10.54
N ASN A 26 -8.81 9.28 11.45
CA ASN A 26 -9.52 9.07 12.72
C ASN A 26 -11.03 8.79 12.56
N GLN A 27 -11.44 8.22 11.44
CA GLN A 27 -12.83 7.85 11.16
C GLN A 27 -13.19 6.45 11.68
N MET A 28 -12.26 5.77 12.33
CA MET A 28 -12.48 4.48 12.98
C MET A 28 -11.76 4.42 14.33
N PRO A 29 -12.29 3.65 15.30
CA PRO A 29 -11.61 3.43 16.57
C PRO A 29 -10.42 2.51 16.36
N LEU A 30 -9.24 3.08 16.17
CA LEU A 30 -7.99 2.37 16.39
C LEU A 30 -7.57 2.59 17.83
N ALA A 31 -7.57 1.53 18.64
CA ALA A 31 -6.83 1.54 19.90
C ALA A 31 -5.37 1.78 19.54
N HIS A 32 -4.83 2.98 19.74
CA HIS A 32 -3.38 3.17 19.71
C HIS A 32 -2.83 2.36 20.88
N THR A 33 -1.98 1.37 20.61
CA THR A 33 -1.27 0.64 21.66
C THR A 33 0.01 1.41 21.96
N PRO A 34 0.11 2.14 23.08
CA PRO A 34 1.37 2.76 23.46
C PRO A 34 2.41 1.64 23.65
N GLY A 35 3.55 1.72 22.96
CA GLY A 35 4.63 0.74 23.08
C GLY A 35 4.96 -0.05 21.81
N GLU A 36 4.19 0.07 20.73
CA GLU A 36 4.59 -0.48 19.43
C GLU A 36 5.80 0.29 18.86
N GLY A 37 6.76 -0.44 18.29
CA GLY A 37 8.04 0.11 17.86
C GLY A 37 8.92 -0.90 17.15
N LEU A 38 10.12 -0.48 16.77
CA LEU A 38 11.16 -1.33 16.20
C LEU A 38 12.30 -1.50 17.19
N GLU A 39 12.80 -2.72 17.31
CA GLU A 39 14.08 -2.99 17.93
C GLU A 39 15.15 -2.98 16.84
N ILE A 40 16.08 -2.04 16.93
CA ILE A 40 17.23 -1.95 16.05
C ILE A 40 18.43 -2.51 16.81
N VAL A 41 19.02 -3.56 16.29
CA VAL A 41 20.25 -4.14 16.85
C VAL A 41 21.44 -3.54 16.13
N ASP A 42 22.33 -2.89 16.87
CA ASP A 42 23.65 -2.52 16.38
C ASP A 42 24.51 -3.78 16.28
N GLU A 43 24.90 -4.17 15.07
CA GLU A 43 25.68 -5.40 14.82
C GLU A 43 27.12 -5.32 15.36
N GLU A 44 27.68 -4.12 15.51
CA GLU A 44 29.05 -3.92 15.99
C GLU A 44 29.11 -3.98 17.51
N THR A 45 28.12 -3.39 18.19
CA THR A 45 28.10 -3.27 19.66
C THR A 45 27.18 -4.27 20.34
N GLY A 46 26.25 -4.90 19.60
CA GLY A 46 25.18 -5.75 20.12
C GLY A 46 24.10 -5.00 20.89
N GLN A 47 24.13 -3.66 20.90
CA GLN A 47 23.12 -2.86 21.60
C GLN A 47 21.78 -2.90 20.87
N VAL A 48 20.70 -3.03 21.65
CA VAL A 48 19.33 -2.95 21.14
C VAL A 48 18.78 -1.56 21.46
N GLN A 49 18.40 -0.83 20.41
CA GLN A 49 17.69 0.43 20.51
C GLN A 49 16.21 0.20 20.18
N THR A 50 15.33 0.50 21.13
CA THR A 50 13.88 0.50 20.89
C THR A 50 13.44 1.87 20.38
N VAL A 51 12.88 1.90 19.18
CA VAL A 51 12.29 3.09 18.55
C VAL A 51 10.78 2.97 18.63
N HIS A 52 10.13 3.83 19.42
CA HIS A 52 8.68 3.89 19.46
C HIS A 52 8.11 4.69 18.30
N PHE A 53 7.02 4.21 17.72
CA PHE A 53 6.34 4.93 16.65
C PHE A 53 5.49 6.08 17.22
N ALA A 54 5.61 7.27 16.65
CA ALA A 54 4.73 8.40 16.95
C ALA A 54 3.30 8.13 16.44
N ASP A 55 2.26 8.61 17.14
CA ASP A 55 0.90 8.59 16.61
C ASP A 55 0.75 9.65 15.51
N ASN A 56 0.87 9.21 14.25
CA ASN A 56 0.66 10.02 13.07
C ASN A 56 -0.19 9.25 12.03
N ALA A 57 -0.67 9.96 11.01
CA ALA A 57 -1.56 9.40 10.00
C ALA A 57 -0.98 8.16 9.29
N VAL A 58 0.31 8.16 8.98
CA VAL A 58 1.00 7.04 8.29
C VAL A 58 1.08 5.81 9.20
N ASN A 59 1.43 6.00 10.47
CA ASN A 59 1.52 4.91 11.43
C ASN A 59 0.13 4.34 11.73
N ARG A 60 -0.90 5.18 11.86
CA ARG A 60 -2.29 4.72 11.99
C ARG A 60 -2.74 3.91 10.76
N PHE A 61 -2.43 4.40 9.56
CA PHE A 61 -2.72 3.69 8.31
C PHE A 61 -2.11 2.29 8.29
N GLY A 62 -0.81 2.18 8.58
CA GLY A 62 -0.09 0.91 8.61
C GLY A 62 -0.63 -0.05 9.68
N VAL A 63 -0.82 0.43 10.91
CA VAL A 63 -1.36 -0.39 12.03
C VAL A 63 -2.76 -0.93 11.71
N ALA A 64 -3.61 -0.14 11.05
CA ALA A 64 -4.94 -0.60 10.66
C ALA A 64 -4.86 -1.79 9.69
N ILE A 65 -4.02 -1.68 8.66
CA ILE A 65 -3.82 -2.75 7.69
C ILE A 65 -3.17 -3.96 8.37
N ALA A 66 -2.20 -3.76 9.26
CA ALA A 66 -1.62 -4.85 10.03
C ALA A 66 -2.70 -5.59 10.84
N ARG A 67 -3.58 -4.92 11.57
CA ARG A 67 -4.65 -5.61 12.33
C ARG A 67 -5.55 -6.49 11.48
N GLU A 68 -5.84 -6.07 10.25
CA GLU A 68 -6.66 -6.84 9.32
C GLU A 68 -5.89 -7.99 8.64
N PHE A 69 -4.57 -7.84 8.41
CA PHE A 69 -3.80 -8.70 7.51
C PHE A 69 -2.52 -9.33 8.10
N ASP A 70 -2.13 -9.00 9.34
CA ASP A 70 -0.88 -9.45 10.00
C ASP A 70 -0.92 -10.92 10.41
N ASN A 71 -2.12 -11.48 10.64
CA ASN A 71 -2.34 -12.93 10.81
C ASN A 71 -1.85 -13.76 9.59
N LEU A 72 -1.54 -13.10 8.46
CA LEU A 72 -1.06 -13.71 7.23
C LEU A 72 0.39 -13.32 6.89
N GLY A 73 1.12 -12.65 7.80
CA GLY A 73 2.56 -12.34 7.86
C GLY A 73 3.22 -11.67 6.64
N SER A 74 3.04 -12.24 5.47
CA SER A 74 3.53 -11.77 4.17
C SER A 74 2.55 -10.85 3.45
N LYS A 75 1.25 -10.89 3.83
CA LYS A 75 0.20 -10.15 3.15
C LYS A 75 0.21 -8.66 3.48
N PHE A 76 0.42 -8.30 4.76
CA PHE A 76 0.61 -6.90 5.18
C PHE A 76 1.69 -6.20 4.35
N PHE A 77 2.89 -6.79 4.28
CA PHE A 77 3.99 -6.22 3.50
C PHE A 77 3.67 -6.11 2.01
N SER A 78 3.06 -7.15 1.42
CA SER A 78 2.68 -7.13 0.00
C SER A 78 1.68 -6.01 -0.30
N LEU A 79 0.70 -5.77 0.58
CA LEU A 79 -0.27 -4.67 0.46
C LEU A 79 0.41 -3.31 0.61
N MET A 80 1.23 -3.10 1.65
CA MET A 80 1.92 -1.84 1.89
C MET A 80 2.86 -1.48 0.74
N THR A 81 3.62 -2.44 0.22
CA THR A 81 4.52 -2.23 -0.92
C THR A 81 3.75 -1.84 -2.18
N ARG A 82 2.63 -2.52 -2.48
CA ARG A 82 1.75 -2.20 -3.62
C ARG A 82 1.10 -0.82 -3.49
N ILE A 83 0.62 -0.46 -2.28
CA ILE A 83 0.07 0.87 -2.00
C ILE A 83 1.15 1.94 -2.22
N GLY A 84 2.35 1.75 -1.69
CA GLY A 84 3.46 2.68 -1.90
C GLY A 84 3.83 2.84 -3.39
N ALA A 85 3.86 1.75 -4.15
CA ALA A 85 4.09 1.78 -5.58
C ALA A 85 2.97 2.49 -6.35
N LEU A 86 1.71 2.26 -5.97
CA LEU A 86 0.56 2.95 -6.53
C LEU A 86 0.65 4.47 -6.30
N MET A 87 0.95 4.91 -5.07
CA MET A 87 1.05 6.34 -4.76
C MET A 87 2.11 7.03 -5.61
N ARG A 88 3.26 6.37 -5.86
CA ARG A 88 4.28 6.88 -6.80
C ARG A 88 3.78 6.97 -8.24
N LEU A 89 3.02 5.97 -8.71
CA LEU A 89 2.47 5.98 -10.06
C LEU A 89 1.43 7.09 -10.26
N LEU A 90 0.72 7.53 -9.22
CA LEU A 90 -0.21 8.65 -9.33
C LEU A 90 0.48 9.98 -9.65
N GLU A 91 1.78 10.09 -9.39
CA GLU A 91 2.61 11.25 -9.75
C GLU A 91 3.10 11.20 -11.21
N ASP A 92 3.00 10.04 -11.88
CA ASP A 92 3.38 9.88 -13.28
C ASP A 92 2.36 10.55 -14.23
N GLU A 93 2.83 11.29 -15.23
CA GLU A 93 1.95 11.98 -16.17
C GLU A 93 1.02 11.04 -16.94
N ARG A 94 1.41 9.77 -17.12
CA ARG A 94 0.60 8.75 -17.78
C ARG A 94 -0.58 8.29 -16.94
N ALA A 95 -0.60 8.57 -15.63
CA ALA A 95 -1.75 8.28 -14.78
C ALA A 95 -2.92 9.25 -14.99
N ARG A 96 -2.71 10.40 -15.66
CA ARG A 96 -3.75 11.44 -15.89
C ARG A 96 -5.09 10.92 -16.47
N PRO A 97 -5.13 9.96 -17.40
CA PRO A 97 -6.41 9.41 -17.90
C PRO A 97 -7.18 8.58 -16.85
N TYR A 98 -6.46 8.09 -15.84
CA TYR A 98 -6.92 7.17 -14.81
C TYR A 98 -7.18 7.86 -13.47
N VAL A 99 -6.80 9.13 -13.35
CA VAL A 99 -6.87 9.92 -12.13
C VAL A 99 -7.59 11.23 -12.41
N GLN A 100 -8.58 11.55 -11.59
CA GLN A 100 -9.26 12.83 -11.64
C GLN A 100 -9.16 13.51 -10.27
N LEU A 101 -8.61 14.72 -10.26
CA LEU A 101 -8.58 15.57 -9.07
C LEU A 101 -9.92 16.30 -8.94
N GLU A 102 -10.59 16.13 -7.79
CA GLU A 102 -11.82 16.83 -7.44
C GLU A 102 -11.64 17.50 -6.07
N GLY A 103 -11.14 18.73 -6.08
CA GLY A 103 -10.82 19.46 -4.85
C GLY A 103 -9.70 18.76 -4.07
N GLU A 104 -9.97 18.39 -2.83
CA GLU A 104 -9.04 17.64 -1.97
C GLU A 104 -9.07 16.12 -2.22
N PHE A 105 -9.96 15.64 -3.09
CA PHE A 105 -10.11 14.21 -3.37
C PHE A 105 -9.47 13.81 -4.69
N THR A 106 -8.81 12.66 -4.66
CA THR A 106 -8.27 12.00 -5.86
C THR A 106 -9.17 10.82 -6.22
N LYS A 107 -9.87 10.92 -7.35
CA LYS A 107 -10.58 9.78 -7.94
C LYS A 107 -9.61 8.95 -8.75
N ILE A 108 -9.54 7.65 -8.45
CA ILE A 108 -8.71 6.69 -9.17
C ILE A 108 -9.64 5.68 -9.83
N ARG A 109 -9.45 5.39 -11.12
CA ARG A 109 -10.20 4.34 -11.81
C ARG A 109 -9.86 2.97 -11.23
N ASN A 110 -10.86 2.11 -11.05
CA ASN A 110 -10.68 0.74 -10.50
C ASN A 110 -9.61 -0.07 -11.25
N ALA A 111 -9.45 0.15 -12.57
CA ALA A 111 -8.42 -0.50 -13.36
C ALA A 111 -7.00 -0.31 -12.79
N MET A 112 -6.68 0.85 -12.19
CA MET A 112 -5.38 1.06 -11.53
C MET A 112 -5.17 0.11 -10.35
N ILE A 113 -6.22 -0.11 -9.55
CA ILE A 113 -6.19 -1.02 -8.40
C ILE A 113 -6.08 -2.46 -8.88
N GLU A 114 -6.87 -2.86 -9.88
CA GLU A 114 -6.87 -4.21 -10.45
C GLU A 114 -5.51 -4.57 -11.07
N THR A 115 -4.94 -3.66 -11.87
CA THR A 115 -3.59 -3.85 -12.43
C THR A 115 -2.57 -3.94 -11.29
N MET A 116 -2.56 -2.99 -10.36
CA MET A 116 -1.61 -2.98 -9.24
C MET A 116 -1.73 -4.19 -8.32
N ALA A 117 -2.90 -4.81 -8.17
CA ALA A 117 -3.07 -5.98 -7.30
C ALA A 117 -2.28 -7.20 -7.80
N SER A 118 -2.19 -7.35 -9.12
CA SER A 118 -1.54 -8.50 -9.77
C SER A 118 -0.19 -8.18 -10.41
N PHE A 119 0.16 -6.90 -10.60
CA PHE A 119 1.38 -6.52 -11.31
C PHE A 119 2.65 -7.01 -10.61
N PRO A 120 3.67 -7.49 -11.33
CA PRO A 120 4.96 -7.82 -10.73
C PRO A 120 5.65 -6.57 -10.17
N ILE A 121 6.06 -6.63 -8.89
CA ILE A 121 6.82 -5.56 -8.24
C ILE A 121 8.05 -6.15 -7.55
N THR A 122 9.06 -5.36 -7.24
CA THR A 122 10.17 -5.84 -6.41
C THR A 122 9.76 -5.85 -4.93
N PRO A 123 10.47 -6.56 -4.04
CA PRO A 123 10.23 -6.49 -2.59
C PRO A 123 10.27 -5.05 -2.03
N GLU A 124 11.09 -4.18 -2.63
CA GLU A 124 11.23 -2.76 -2.30
C GLU A 124 10.12 -1.89 -2.91
N GLY A 125 9.28 -2.48 -3.78
CA GLY A 125 8.16 -1.82 -4.44
C GLY A 125 8.51 -1.07 -5.71
N PHE A 126 9.65 -1.36 -6.32
CA PHE A 126 9.92 -0.88 -7.67
C PHE A 126 9.14 -1.69 -8.69
N LEU A 127 8.73 -1.05 -9.79
CA LEU A 127 8.05 -1.70 -10.89
C LEU A 127 8.44 -1.02 -12.19
N ASP A 128 8.27 -1.74 -13.31
CA ASP A 128 8.40 -1.18 -14.64
C ASP A 128 7.13 -0.41 -14.98
N ALA A 129 7.21 0.92 -14.95
CA ALA A 129 6.06 1.78 -15.18
C ALA A 129 5.57 1.70 -16.64
N ASP A 130 6.46 1.51 -17.61
CA ASP A 130 6.07 1.35 -19.02
C ASP A 130 5.21 0.09 -19.19
N GLN A 131 5.67 -1.02 -18.64
CA GLN A 131 4.91 -2.28 -18.66
C GLN A 131 3.59 -2.17 -17.88
N PHE A 132 3.59 -1.44 -16.77
CA PHE A 132 2.38 -1.23 -15.97
C PHE A 132 1.29 -0.52 -16.79
N PHE A 133 1.62 0.61 -17.42
CA PHE A 133 0.65 1.37 -18.21
C PHE A 133 0.20 0.61 -19.47
N ASN A 134 1.10 -0.14 -20.12
CA ASN A 134 0.72 -1.01 -21.23
C ASN A 134 -0.31 -2.09 -20.82
N GLN A 135 -0.12 -2.71 -19.64
CA GLN A 135 -1.07 -3.67 -19.12
C GLN A 135 -2.41 -3.01 -18.73
N LEU A 136 -2.34 -1.81 -18.15
CA LEU A 136 -3.52 -1.03 -17.77
C LEU A 136 -4.38 -0.66 -18.98
N ASP A 137 -3.76 -0.21 -20.07
CA ASP A 137 -4.44 0.10 -21.33
C ASP A 137 -5.16 -1.14 -21.88
N THR A 138 -4.51 -2.31 -21.83
CA THR A 138 -5.10 -3.58 -22.27
C THR A 138 -6.35 -3.98 -21.46
N ILE A 139 -6.36 -3.70 -20.14
CA ILE A 139 -7.52 -3.95 -19.27
C ILE A 139 -8.63 -2.93 -19.55
N GLY A 140 -8.27 -1.70 -19.89
CA GLY A 140 -9.20 -0.65 -20.30
C GLY A 140 -9.95 -1.02 -21.57
N GLU A 141 -9.25 -1.48 -22.61
CA GLU A 141 -9.82 -1.87 -23.90
C GLU A 141 -10.83 -3.02 -23.77
N LYS A 142 -10.49 -4.07 -22.99
CA LYS A 142 -11.38 -5.23 -22.76
C LYS A 142 -12.71 -4.91 -22.05
N ARG A 143 -12.87 -3.71 -21.49
CA ARG A 143 -14.12 -3.28 -20.84
C ARG A 143 -15.07 -2.52 -21.77
N PHE A 144 -14.63 -2.18 -22.98
CA PHE A 144 -15.42 -1.43 -23.96
C PHE A 144 -15.73 -2.24 -25.23
N ASP A 145 -15.36 -3.51 -25.27
CA ASP A 145 -15.85 -4.53 -26.22
C ASP A 145 -16.95 -5.39 -25.56
#